data_AF-A0AA38UPY9-F1
#
_entry.id   AF-A0AA38UPY9-F1
#
_cell.length_a   1.000
_cell.length_b   1.000
_cell.length_c   1.000
_cell.angle_alpha   90.00
_cell.angle_beta   90.00
_cell.angle_gamma   90.00
#
_symmetry.space_group_name_H-M   'P 1'
#
loop_
_entity.id
_entity.type
_entity.pdbx_description
1 polymer ?
#
loop_
_entity_poly.entity_id
_entity_poly.type
_entity_poly.pdbx_seq_one_letter_code
_entity_poly.pdbx_strand_id
1 'polypeptide(L)'
;MSDLIRRVNSMPNSQFKSPVPRGRRTGGGGGQEAGGGGSLTAYSPYLKSSRSFLSKIAPLHPNRRTPPPLPPAPPPRKKTRKEIEWEKKDREEREEMEERWEEELVERVGGMGEWLAMGEEMRKAMKRAKRDRELGLGGWEE
;
A
#
# COMPACT_ATOMS: atom_id res chain seq x y z
N MET A 1 -0.80 5.58 17.73
CA MET A 1 -0.12 6.79 18.25
C MET A 1 -0.09 7.93 17.23
N SER A 2 0.24 7.67 15.96
CA SER A 2 0.35 8.68 14.89
C SER A 2 -0.94 9.46 14.61
N ASP A 3 -2.10 8.81 14.66
CA ASP A 3 -3.38 9.44 14.30
C ASP A 3 -3.92 10.37 15.40
N LEU A 4 -3.58 10.09 16.66
CA LEU A 4 -3.88 10.98 17.78
C LEU A 4 -3.13 12.31 17.64
N ILE A 5 -1.86 12.26 17.25
CA ILE A 5 -1.03 13.45 17.01
C ILE A 5 -1.58 14.27 15.84
N ARG A 6 -1.99 13.62 14.75
CA ARG A 6 -2.60 14.30 13.59
C ARG A 6 -3.89 15.02 13.98
N ARG A 7 -4.74 14.40 14.79
CA ARG A 7 -6.01 14.97 15.25
C ARG A 7 -5.85 16.16 16.19
N VAL A 8 -4.87 16.10 17.10
CA VAL A 8 -4.56 17.22 18.02
C VAL A 8 -3.97 18.40 17.25
N ASN A 9 -3.16 18.15 16.22
CA ASN A 9 -2.54 19.19 15.42
C ASN A 9 -3.47 19.78 14.35
N SER A 10 -4.58 19.11 14.01
CA SER A 10 -5.58 19.61 13.05
C SER A 10 -6.62 20.55 13.66
N MET A 11 -6.63 20.75 14.99
CA MET A 11 -7.57 21.66 15.63
C MET A 11 -7.19 23.14 15.39
N PRO A 12 -8.17 24.03 15.19
CA PRO A 12 -7.92 25.44 14.85
C PRO A 12 -7.14 26.21 15.94
N ASN A 13 -7.19 25.74 17.20
CA ASN A 13 -6.48 26.32 18.34
C ASN A 13 -5.19 25.56 18.70
N SER A 14 -4.69 24.68 17.84
CA SER A 14 -3.46 23.94 18.12
C SER A 14 -2.23 24.86 18.06
N GLN A 15 -1.42 24.82 19.11
CA GLN A 15 -0.12 25.51 19.17
C GLN A 15 0.92 24.87 18.24
N PHE A 16 0.69 23.63 17.80
CA PHE A 16 1.59 22.85 16.96
C PHE A 16 1.07 22.78 15.52
N LYS A 17 1.16 23.89 14.79
CA LYS A 17 0.87 23.91 13.35
C LYS A 17 1.98 23.16 12.61
N SER A 18 1.74 21.89 12.24
CA SER A 18 2.67 21.16 11.39
C SER A 18 2.61 21.71 9.96
N PRO A 19 3.74 22.07 9.32
CA PRO A 19 3.73 22.47 7.92
C PRO A 19 3.26 21.28 7.07
N VAL A 20 2.08 21.44 6.48
CA VAL A 20 1.49 20.42 5.60
C VAL A 20 2.38 20.33 4.35
N PRO A 21 2.97 19.16 4.02
CA PRO A 21 3.65 19.02 2.73
C PRO A 21 2.56 18.88 1.66
N ARG A 22 2.35 19.94 0.86
CA ARG A 22 1.54 19.81 -0.36
C ARG A 22 2.27 18.86 -1.31
N GLY A 23 1.66 17.70 -1.58
CA GLY A 23 2.13 16.74 -2.56
C GLY A 23 2.05 17.29 -3.99
N ARG A 24 3.21 17.42 -4.62
CA ARG A 24 3.58 16.98 -5.99
C ARG A 24 2.66 17.37 -7.16
N ARG A 25 3.16 18.23 -8.08
CA ARG A 25 3.12 18.01 -9.55
C ARG A 25 4.33 18.62 -10.26
N THR A 26 4.84 17.82 -11.20
CA THR A 26 5.87 18.08 -12.21
C THR A 26 5.37 19.06 -13.29
N GLY A 27 6.21 19.98 -13.73
CA GLY A 27 6.10 20.63 -15.05
C GLY A 27 6.04 22.16 -15.05
N GLY A 28 7.01 22.77 -15.73
CA GLY A 28 6.80 23.97 -16.57
C GLY A 28 6.71 25.35 -15.92
N GLY A 29 7.75 26.16 -16.15
CA GLY A 29 7.61 27.53 -16.70
C GLY A 29 6.89 28.62 -15.91
N GLY A 30 7.68 29.55 -15.37
CA GLY A 30 7.53 31.00 -15.54
C GLY A 30 6.20 31.71 -15.23
N GLY A 31 6.26 32.65 -14.29
CA GLY A 31 5.54 33.93 -14.41
C GLY A 31 4.42 34.19 -13.40
N GLN A 32 4.68 35.18 -12.53
CA GLN A 32 3.76 36.19 -11.98
C GLN A 32 2.63 35.69 -11.04
N GLU A 33 2.80 35.92 -9.74
CA GLU A 33 2.32 37.10 -9.00
C GLU A 33 0.85 37.01 -8.60
N ALA A 34 0.65 36.93 -7.28
CA ALA A 34 -0.16 37.86 -6.49
C ALA A 34 -1.04 37.12 -5.48
N GLY A 35 -0.97 37.59 -4.23
CA GLY A 35 -2.07 37.45 -3.30
C GLY A 35 -1.74 36.77 -1.98
N GLY A 36 -1.52 37.60 -0.96
CA GLY A 36 -2.27 37.45 0.29
C GLY A 36 -1.79 36.38 1.27
N GLY A 37 -1.16 36.83 2.35
CA GLY A 37 -0.98 36.06 3.56
C GLY A 37 0.45 36.14 4.05
N GLY A 38 0.68 36.99 5.05
CA GLY A 38 1.94 37.08 5.77
C GLY A 38 2.34 35.73 6.34
N SER A 39 3.03 34.94 5.53
CA SER A 39 3.84 33.84 6.00
C SER A 39 4.93 34.48 6.84
N LEU A 40 4.87 34.29 8.15
CA LEU A 40 6.00 34.55 9.03
C LEU A 40 7.19 33.81 8.42
N THR A 41 8.05 34.53 7.70
CA THR A 41 9.22 33.97 7.05
C THR A 41 10.19 33.64 8.18
N ALA A 42 10.01 32.48 8.79
CA ALA A 42 10.99 31.94 9.72
C ALA A 42 12.32 31.96 8.96
N TYR A 43 13.27 32.76 9.44
CA TYR A 43 14.58 32.93 8.84
C TYR A 43 15.31 31.58 8.86
N SER A 44 15.13 30.81 7.79
CA SER A 44 15.79 29.53 7.63
C SER A 44 16.91 29.72 6.62
N PRO A 45 18.18 29.39 6.95
CA PRO A 45 19.28 29.47 5.98
C PRO A 45 19.03 28.59 4.74
N TYR A 46 18.09 27.64 4.83
CA TYR A 46 17.63 26.81 3.72
C TYR A 46 16.67 27.52 2.74
N LEU A 47 16.21 28.74 3.04
CA LEU A 47 15.36 29.54 2.15
C LEU A 47 16.18 30.40 1.17
N LYS A 48 17.38 30.84 1.57
CA LYS A 48 18.24 31.71 0.74
C LYS A 48 19.05 30.93 -0.30
N SER A 49 19.27 29.64 -0.05
CA SER A 49 20.15 28.80 -0.86
C SER A 49 19.47 27.46 -1.10
N SER A 50 19.59 26.95 -2.33
CA SER A 50 19.03 25.63 -2.64
C SER A 50 19.71 24.54 -1.82
N ARG A 51 18.96 23.48 -1.52
CA ARG A 51 19.47 22.31 -0.78
C ARG A 51 20.66 21.66 -1.48
N SER A 52 20.74 21.75 -2.81
CA SER A 52 21.86 21.28 -3.64
C SER A 52 23.07 22.23 -3.64
N PHE A 53 22.87 23.52 -3.41
CA PHE A 53 23.98 24.46 -3.18
C PHE A 53 24.58 24.26 -1.79
N LEU A 54 23.73 24.13 -0.76
CA LEU A 54 24.16 23.90 0.62
C LEU A 54 24.87 22.56 0.83
N SER A 55 24.57 21.53 0.01
CA SER A 55 25.26 20.24 0.06
C SER A 55 26.68 20.26 -0.53
N LYS A 56 27.02 21.30 -1.32
CA LYS A 56 28.37 21.47 -1.91
C LYS A 56 29.31 22.22 -0.99
N ILE A 57 28.78 22.91 0.02
CA ILE A 57 29.59 23.55 1.04
C ILE A 57 30.18 22.43 1.89
N ALA A 58 31.51 22.39 1.98
CA ALA A 58 32.21 21.43 2.81
C ALA A 58 31.62 21.50 4.24
N PRO A 59 31.36 20.35 4.90
CA PRO A 59 30.86 20.36 6.27
C PRO A 59 31.80 21.19 7.14
N LEU A 60 31.34 22.35 7.60
CA LEU A 60 32.18 23.33 8.32
C LEU A 60 32.63 22.83 9.70
N HIS A 61 32.27 21.60 10.08
CA HIS A 61 32.74 20.95 11.29
C HIS A 61 33.11 19.50 10.97
N PRO A 62 34.28 19.01 11.41
CA PRO A 62 34.68 17.60 11.23
C PRO A 62 33.68 16.58 11.82
N ASN A 63 32.78 17.03 12.70
CA ASN A 63 31.71 16.23 13.34
C ASN A 63 30.32 16.35 12.68
N ARG A 64 30.17 17.11 11.58
CA ARG A 64 28.92 17.16 10.78
C ARG A 64 28.95 16.16 9.62
N ARG A 65 29.51 14.98 9.86
CA ARG A 65 29.37 13.85 8.93
C ARG A 65 27.88 13.51 8.87
N THR A 66 27.31 13.43 7.67
CA THR A 66 26.03 12.75 7.48
C THR A 66 26.14 11.40 8.19
N PRO A 67 25.21 11.03 9.08
CA PRO A 67 25.29 9.73 9.73
C PRO A 67 25.46 8.67 8.64
N PRO A 68 26.28 7.62 8.90
CA PRO A 68 26.48 6.57 7.92
C PRO A 68 25.10 6.06 7.46
N PRO A 69 24.93 5.76 6.16
CA PRO A 69 23.68 5.26 5.65
C PRO A 69 23.24 4.05 6.49
N LEU A 70 21.93 3.95 6.76
CA LEU A 70 21.39 2.80 7.47
C LEU A 70 21.83 1.52 6.75
N PRO A 71 22.21 0.46 7.48
CA PRO A 71 22.57 -0.80 6.85
C PRO A 71 21.40 -1.32 6.00
N PRO A 72 21.69 -2.04 4.91
CA PRO A 72 20.64 -2.64 4.09
C PRO A 72 19.78 -3.60 4.92
N ALA A 73 18.51 -3.72 4.56
CA ALA A 73 17.61 -4.67 5.21
C ALA A 73 18.21 -6.09 5.16
N PRO A 74 18.10 -6.88 6.24
CA PRO A 74 18.60 -8.24 6.24
C PRO A 74 17.94 -9.05 5.12
N PRO A 75 18.66 -10.03 4.53
CA PRO A 75 18.09 -10.88 3.50
C PRO A 75 16.85 -11.61 4.05
N PRO A 76 15.85 -11.90 3.18
CA PRO A 76 14.70 -12.72 3.57
C PRO A 76 15.17 -14.02 4.20
N ARG A 77 14.59 -14.38 5.35
CA ARG A 77 14.93 -15.63 6.04
C ARG A 77 14.51 -16.80 5.15
N LYS A 78 15.34 -17.84 5.09
CA LYS A 78 14.95 -19.10 4.45
C LYS A 78 13.81 -19.70 5.25
N LYS A 79 12.71 -20.06 4.57
CA LYS A 79 11.57 -20.74 5.19
C LYS A 79 12.06 -22.02 5.87
N THR A 80 11.58 -22.27 7.08
CA THR A 80 11.91 -23.53 7.77
C THR A 80 11.20 -24.71 7.09
N ARG A 81 11.71 -25.95 7.22
CA ARG A 81 11.04 -27.14 6.65
C ARG A 81 9.57 -27.24 7.09
N LYS A 82 9.29 -26.90 8.35
CA LYS A 82 7.93 -26.86 8.91
C LYS A 82 7.06 -25.83 8.22
N GLU A 83 7.58 -24.64 7.96
CA GLU A 83 6.83 -23.57 7.29
C GLU A 83 6.47 -23.95 5.84
N ILE A 84 7.38 -24.64 5.14
CA ILE A 84 7.11 -25.17 3.80
C ILE A 84 6.02 -26.24 3.83
N GLU A 85 6.05 -27.13 4.84
CA GLU A 85 5.04 -28.16 5.04
C GLU A 85 3.66 -27.56 5.34
N TRP A 86 3.60 -26.56 6.22
CA TRP A 86 2.37 -25.82 6.50
C TRP A 86 1.82 -25.11 5.28
N GLU A 87 2.67 -24.44 4.49
CA GLU A 87 2.25 -23.78 3.25
C GLU A 87 1.75 -24.78 2.19
N LYS A 88 2.38 -25.95 2.12
CA LYS A 88 1.90 -27.04 1.26
C LYS A 88 0.54 -27.54 1.72
N LYS A 89 0.36 -27.72 3.04
CA LYS A 89 -0.90 -28.17 3.63
C LYS A 89 -2.02 -27.15 3.43
N ASP A 90 -1.77 -25.86 3.66
CA ASP A 90 -2.76 -24.79 3.42
C ASP A 90 -3.18 -24.71 1.95
N ARG A 91 -2.23 -24.94 1.02
CA ARG A 91 -2.54 -25.05 -0.41
C ARG A 91 -3.44 -26.24 -0.71
N GLU A 92 -3.10 -27.41 -0.19
CA GLU A 92 -3.86 -28.64 -0.37
C GLU A 92 -5.28 -28.50 0.20
N GLU A 93 -5.44 -27.98 1.42
CA GLU A 93 -6.75 -27.68 2.02
C GLU A 93 -7.60 -26.71 1.18
N ARG A 94 -6.95 -25.72 0.55
CA ARG A 94 -7.63 -24.79 -0.36
C ARG A 94 -8.07 -25.49 -1.65
N GLU A 95 -7.21 -26.32 -2.22
CA GLU A 95 -7.52 -27.10 -3.43
C GLU A 95 -8.68 -28.07 -3.16
N GLU A 96 -8.67 -28.78 -2.03
CA GLU A 96 -9.78 -29.64 -1.59
C GLU A 96 -11.10 -28.88 -1.42
N MET A 97 -11.04 -27.67 -0.89
CA MET A 97 -12.23 -26.80 -0.78
C MET A 97 -12.76 -26.41 -2.16
N GLU A 98 -11.88 -26.10 -3.11
CA GLU A 98 -12.26 -25.80 -4.50
C GLU A 98 -12.84 -27.05 -5.20
N GLU A 99 -12.24 -28.23 -5.02
CA GLU A 99 -12.76 -29.50 -5.55
C GLU A 99 -14.16 -29.80 -5.02
N ARG A 100 -14.38 -29.63 -3.71
CA ARG A 100 -15.70 -29.80 -3.10
C ARG A 100 -16.73 -28.84 -3.70
N TRP A 101 -16.36 -27.59 -3.96
CA TRP A 101 -17.25 -26.63 -4.63
C TRP A 101 -17.54 -27.03 -6.07
N GLU A 102 -16.58 -27.62 -6.79
CA GLU A 102 -16.81 -28.15 -8.11
C GLU A 102 -17.77 -29.35 -8.09
N GLU A 103 -17.59 -30.29 -7.16
CA GLU A 103 -18.51 -31.42 -6.97
C GLU A 103 -19.93 -30.93 -6.66
N GLU A 104 -20.09 -29.97 -5.75
CA GLU A 104 -21.40 -29.37 -5.44
C GLU A 104 -22.03 -28.67 -6.65
N LEU A 105 -21.23 -28.00 -7.48
CA LEU A 105 -21.72 -27.35 -8.70
C LEU A 105 -22.13 -28.39 -9.75
N VAL A 106 -21.35 -29.45 -9.89
CA VAL A 106 -21.66 -30.58 -10.78
C VAL A 106 -22.95 -31.26 -10.36
N GLU A 107 -23.14 -31.53 -9.07
CA GLU A 107 -24.36 -32.13 -8.54
C GLU A 107 -25.59 -31.23 -8.79
N ARG A 108 -25.46 -29.92 -8.54
CA ARG A 108 -26.54 -28.94 -8.81
C ARG A 108 -26.95 -28.85 -10.26
N VAL A 109 -25.98 -29.00 -11.17
CA VAL A 109 -26.21 -28.90 -12.61
C VAL A 109 -26.83 -30.18 -13.18
N GLY A 110 -26.92 -31.26 -12.40
CA GLY A 110 -27.50 -32.55 -12.83
C GLY A 110 -26.47 -33.62 -13.16
N GLY A 111 -25.23 -33.44 -12.70
CA GLY A 111 -24.14 -34.40 -12.83
C GLY A 111 -23.09 -34.01 -13.87
N MET A 112 -22.04 -34.83 -13.96
CA MET A 112 -20.84 -34.50 -14.77
C MET A 112 -21.14 -34.38 -16.27
N GLY A 113 -22.14 -35.11 -16.78
CA GLY A 113 -22.55 -35.03 -18.18
C GLY A 113 -23.14 -33.68 -18.56
N GLU A 114 -24.06 -33.15 -17.74
CA GLU A 114 -24.67 -31.84 -17.96
C GLU A 114 -23.67 -30.71 -17.68
N TRP A 115 -22.81 -30.88 -16.67
CA TRP A 115 -21.70 -29.97 -16.41
C TRP A 115 -20.75 -29.82 -17.59
N LEU A 116 -20.29 -30.93 -18.19
CA LEU A 116 -19.39 -30.88 -19.35
C LEU A 116 -20.07 -30.38 -20.62
N ALA A 117 -21.37 -30.59 -20.76
CA ALA A 117 -22.17 -30.05 -21.86
C ALA A 117 -22.34 -28.52 -21.77
N MET A 118 -22.17 -27.92 -20.60
CA MET A 118 -22.16 -26.46 -20.45
C MET A 118 -20.90 -25.84 -21.08
N GLY A 119 -21.10 -24.68 -21.72
CA GLY A 119 -20.01 -23.86 -22.25
C GLY A 119 -18.99 -23.50 -21.17
N GLU A 120 -17.71 -23.48 -21.55
CA GLU A 120 -16.60 -23.23 -20.62
C GLU A 120 -16.72 -21.88 -19.89
N GLU A 121 -17.24 -20.86 -20.56
CA GLU A 121 -17.48 -19.54 -19.96
C GLU A 121 -18.52 -19.60 -18.84
N MET A 122 -19.61 -20.35 -19.04
CA MET A 122 -20.68 -20.47 -18.06
C MET A 122 -20.21 -21.28 -16.84
N ARG A 123 -19.44 -22.36 -17.05
CA ARG A 123 -18.77 -23.10 -15.96
C ARG A 123 -17.84 -22.21 -15.16
N LYS A 124 -17.01 -21.41 -15.84
CA LYS A 124 -16.09 -20.47 -15.20
C LYS A 124 -16.83 -19.40 -14.38
N ALA A 125 -17.94 -18.88 -14.91
CA ALA A 125 -18.79 -17.93 -14.20
C ALA A 125 -19.41 -18.55 -12.94
N MET A 126 -19.90 -19.80 -13.02
CA MET A 126 -20.44 -20.52 -11.86
C MET A 126 -19.39 -20.82 -10.79
N LYS A 127 -18.20 -21.29 -11.18
CA LYS A 127 -17.07 -21.49 -10.24
C LYS A 127 -16.70 -20.19 -9.53
N ARG A 128 -16.63 -19.09 -10.29
CA ARG A 128 -16.34 -17.76 -9.73
C ARG A 128 -17.45 -17.29 -8.78
N ALA A 129 -18.71 -17.40 -9.17
CA ALA A 129 -19.84 -17.00 -8.33
C ALA A 129 -19.90 -17.82 -7.03
N LYS A 130 -19.61 -19.12 -7.09
CA LYS A 130 -19.50 -19.99 -5.90
C LYS A 130 -18.35 -19.55 -5.00
N ARG A 131 -17.17 -19.30 -5.55
CA ARG A 131 -16.02 -18.76 -4.81
C ARG A 131 -16.35 -17.42 -4.15
N ASP A 132 -16.94 -16.48 -4.88
CA ASP A 132 -17.25 -15.14 -4.38
C ASP A 132 -18.29 -15.17 -3.25
N ARG A 133 -19.24 -16.12 -3.33
CA ARG A 133 -20.24 -16.39 -2.28
C ARG A 133 -19.61 -16.96 -1.01
N GLU A 134 -18.73 -17.95 -1.13
CA GLU A 134 -18.16 -18.66 0.03
C GLU A 134 -17.02 -17.88 0.70
N LEU A 135 -16.22 -17.13 -0.07
CA LEU A 135 -15.18 -16.25 0.46
C LEU A 135 -15.72 -14.90 0.94
N GLY A 136 -17.03 -14.64 0.80
CA GLY A 136 -17.66 -13.39 1.22
C GLY A 136 -17.13 -12.14 0.50
N LEU A 137 -16.45 -12.31 -0.64
CA LEU A 137 -15.85 -11.23 -1.42
C LEU A 137 -16.89 -10.38 -2.18
N GLY A 138 -18.14 -10.84 -2.24
CA GLY A 138 -19.26 -10.12 -2.85
C GLY A 138 -20.04 -9.16 -1.91
N GLY A 139 -19.61 -8.98 -0.65
CA GLY A 139 -20.35 -8.23 0.38
C GLY A 139 -19.85 -6.80 0.69
N TRP A 140 -19.03 -6.18 -0.17
CA TRP A 140 -18.53 -4.80 0.03
C TRP A 140 -19.27 -3.75 -0.82
N GLU A 141 -20.40 -4.11 -1.43
CA GLU A 141 -21.36 -3.18 -2.05
C GLU A 141 -22.73 -3.34 -1.37
N GLU A 142 -22.87 -2.81 -0.15
CA GLU A 142 -24.14 -2.28 0.37
C GLU A 142 -23.90 -1.19 1.42
#